data_AF-A0A6G2XRG2-F1
#
_entry.id   AF-A0A6G2XRG2-F1
#
_cell.length_a   1.000
_cell.length_b   1.000
_cell.length_c   1.000
_cell.angle_alpha   90.00
_cell.angle_beta   90.00
_cell.angle_gamma   90.00
#
_symmetry.space_group_name_H-M   'P 1'
#
loop_
_entity.id
_entity.type
_entity.pdbx_description
1 polymer ?
#
loop_
_entity_poly.entity_id
_entity_poly.type
_entity_poly.pdbx_seq_one_letter_code
_entity_poly.pdbx_strand_id
1 'polypeptide(L)'
;MDTLPALSGDDRITRLFTLVPGSEFGADALAAIEEVGGRTLPWDEACARSYDLVLAASPKGDLHLLRGPRVLLPHGAGYNKSIPGEGSGSASGLDPVHLHRSGHDAPPAALHAVAHPDQVARLAAVAPRAAERAKVIGDPTLERLLASRTLREPFRAALGTGARRLVALASTWGPESLLRRDPGLPARLAALLPYDEFQLALVAHPNEHSRLGAYELAERLAPALAAGMVLARPHEEWASVLVAADALITDHGSAALYYCAVEDRPVVSVWRGGAELIPGSPMDALLSRVPRLERAEDLAEAVRAYRPGTGREAARAAFAHQGRALNRLRTELYALLGLAPPPHARPLRLLPAPRPAARTPLAFDVDAEVAGDAVRVARRPAGLGVPGHHLAVEHGAESERLARSAGLLYRRALPAPAAHSGVAWTADGWARHALSAYPGCRTAVAILPSGLGLLRIRGRAHAYAFRVEPRGEGGRIVRADPAAAASAVHAWLLAHRDRPVTTARVSCVLGDRSFDVLLRPAAPEETAEAV
;
A
#
# COMPACT_ATOMS: atom_id res chain seq x y z
N MET A 1 -8.63 5.98 16.70
CA MET A 1 -8.64 4.73 17.50
C MET A 1 -7.33 4.46 18.22
N ASP A 2 -6.17 4.86 17.68
CA ASP A 2 -4.86 4.59 18.31
C ASP A 2 -4.63 5.29 19.66
N THR A 3 -5.51 6.20 20.08
CA THR A 3 -5.48 6.83 21.40
C THR A 3 -6.15 6.01 22.51
N LEU A 4 -7.09 5.12 22.16
CA LEU A 4 -7.88 4.35 23.11
C LEU A 4 -7.07 3.40 24.01
N PRO A 5 -5.95 2.81 23.54
CA PRO A 5 -5.07 1.99 24.40
C PRO A 5 -4.59 2.71 25.67
N ALA A 6 -4.56 4.06 25.68
CA ALA A 6 -4.19 4.84 26.86
C ALA A 6 -5.09 4.56 28.08
N LEU A 7 -6.32 4.07 27.86
CA LEU A 7 -7.28 3.79 28.93
C LEU A 7 -7.49 2.28 29.17
N SER A 8 -6.87 1.40 28.37
CA SER A 8 -7.21 -0.03 28.31
C SER A 8 -6.95 -0.79 29.61
N GLY A 9 -7.82 -1.77 29.89
CA GLY A 9 -7.66 -2.66 31.05
C GLY A 9 -8.23 -2.13 32.36
N ASP A 10 -8.97 -1.02 32.31
CA ASP A 10 -9.63 -0.40 33.45
C ASP A 10 -11.15 -0.58 33.34
N ASP A 11 -11.74 -1.34 34.26
CA ASP A 11 -13.17 -1.68 34.31
C ASP A 11 -14.04 -0.50 34.81
N ARG A 12 -13.42 0.50 35.44
CA ARG A 12 -14.07 1.76 35.82
C ARG A 12 -14.43 2.63 34.62
N ILE A 13 -13.85 2.35 33.44
CA ILE A 13 -13.98 3.19 32.25
C ILE A 13 -14.83 2.49 31.19
N THR A 14 -16.04 3.02 30.95
CA THR A 14 -16.88 2.62 29.81
C THR A 14 -16.68 3.58 28.64
N ARG A 15 -16.47 3.05 27.43
CA ARG A 15 -16.27 3.85 26.21
C ARG A 15 -17.52 3.79 25.34
N LEU A 16 -17.95 4.95 24.89
CA LEU A 16 -19.07 5.12 23.97
C LEU A 16 -18.59 5.99 22.81
N PHE A 17 -19.04 5.67 21.61
CA PHE A 17 -18.66 6.37 20.40
C PHE A 17 -19.87 7.09 19.83
N THR A 18 -19.69 8.29 19.31
CA THR A 18 -20.74 9.01 18.60
C THR A 18 -20.11 9.82 17.48
N LEU A 19 -20.92 10.24 16.52
CA LEU A 19 -20.50 11.14 15.46
C LEU A 19 -21.28 12.44 15.56
N VAL A 20 -20.54 13.54 15.47
CA VAL A 20 -21.13 14.87 15.35
C VAL A 20 -21.78 14.99 13.97
N PRO A 21 -23.05 15.43 13.87
CA PRO A 21 -23.70 15.72 12.61
C PRO A 21 -22.91 16.72 11.76
N GLY A 22 -23.08 16.66 10.44
CA GLY A 22 -22.47 17.59 9.49
C GLY A 22 -21.13 17.14 8.90
N SER A 23 -20.65 15.93 9.21
CA SER A 23 -19.58 15.30 8.44
C SER A 23 -20.16 14.52 7.26
N GLU A 24 -19.80 14.88 6.02
CA GLU A 24 -20.13 14.12 4.81
C GLU A 24 -19.52 12.69 4.81
N PHE A 25 -18.62 12.40 5.76
CA PHE A 25 -17.86 11.16 5.85
C PHE A 25 -18.23 10.30 7.07
N GLY A 26 -19.41 10.53 7.66
CA GLY A 26 -19.83 9.87 8.90
C GLY A 26 -20.02 8.35 8.80
N ALA A 27 -20.50 7.83 7.67
CA ALA A 27 -20.83 6.41 7.54
C ALA A 27 -19.59 5.49 7.71
N ASP A 28 -18.47 5.81 7.08
CA ASP A 28 -17.25 5.00 7.18
C ASP A 28 -16.61 5.09 8.57
N ALA A 29 -16.73 6.25 9.24
CA ALA A 29 -16.26 6.38 10.62
C ALA A 29 -17.06 5.47 11.58
N LEU A 30 -18.38 5.33 11.37
CA LEU A 30 -19.19 4.36 12.11
C LEU A 30 -18.80 2.92 11.78
N ALA A 31 -18.60 2.60 10.50
CA ALA A 31 -18.18 1.26 10.07
C ALA A 31 -16.82 0.87 10.69
N ALA A 32 -15.88 1.81 10.80
CA ALA A 32 -14.60 1.59 11.47
C ALA A 32 -14.75 1.30 12.97
N ILE A 33 -15.73 1.94 13.63
CA ILE A 33 -16.03 1.71 15.04
C ILE A 33 -16.70 0.33 15.21
N GLU A 34 -17.61 -0.02 14.30
CA GLU A 34 -18.30 -1.31 14.29
C GLU A 34 -17.33 -2.48 14.04
N GLU A 35 -16.35 -2.34 13.14
CA GLU A 35 -15.33 -3.38 12.85
C GLU A 35 -14.52 -3.74 14.11
N VAL A 36 -14.35 -2.81 15.05
CA VAL A 36 -13.68 -3.07 16.33
C VAL A 36 -14.63 -3.42 17.48
N GLY A 37 -15.93 -3.58 17.20
CA GLY A 37 -16.97 -3.87 18.19
C GLY A 37 -17.25 -2.71 19.15
N GLY A 38 -17.00 -1.47 18.73
CA GLY A 38 -17.25 -0.28 19.54
C GLY A 38 -18.73 0.01 19.72
N ARG A 39 -19.16 0.32 20.96
CA ARG A 39 -20.54 0.69 21.25
C ARG A 39 -20.82 2.12 20.78
N THR A 40 -21.63 2.26 19.73
CA THR A 40 -22.06 3.55 19.20
C THR A 40 -23.31 4.08 19.91
N LEU A 41 -23.45 5.40 19.96
CA LEU A 41 -24.61 6.13 20.45
C LEU A 41 -25.05 7.16 19.39
N PRO A 42 -26.36 7.29 19.12
CA PRO A 42 -26.91 8.41 18.37
C PRO A 42 -26.51 9.75 19.00
N TRP A 43 -26.31 10.78 18.16
CA TRP A 43 -25.84 12.10 18.60
C TRP A 43 -26.75 12.75 19.65
N ASP A 44 -28.07 12.70 19.43
CA ASP A 44 -29.04 13.31 20.35
C ASP A 44 -29.02 12.63 21.72
N GLU A 45 -28.86 11.31 21.75
CA GLU A 45 -28.70 10.53 22.98
C GLU A 45 -27.38 10.87 23.68
N ALA A 46 -26.31 11.13 22.92
CA ALA A 46 -25.05 11.57 23.49
C ALA A 46 -25.16 12.95 24.13
N CYS A 47 -25.88 13.89 23.50
CA CYS A 47 -26.10 15.23 24.04
C CYS A 47 -27.01 15.25 25.29
N ALA A 48 -27.88 14.26 25.44
CA ALA A 48 -28.76 14.13 26.60
C ALA A 48 -28.04 13.62 27.87
N ARG A 49 -26.80 13.13 27.74
CA ARG A 49 -26.02 12.53 28.82
C ARG A 49 -24.92 13.47 29.33
N SER A 50 -24.32 13.08 30.46
CA SER A 50 -23.07 13.67 30.96
C SER A 50 -21.97 12.62 30.97
N TYR A 51 -20.74 13.08 30.82
CA TYR A 51 -19.55 12.25 30.69
C TYR A 51 -18.43 12.79 31.56
N ASP A 52 -17.66 11.90 32.18
CA ASP A 52 -16.46 12.26 32.94
C ASP A 52 -15.33 12.78 32.03
N LEU A 53 -15.36 12.41 30.74
CA LEU A 53 -14.40 12.83 29.74
C LEU A 53 -14.95 12.68 28.32
N VAL A 54 -14.70 13.67 27.46
CA VAL A 54 -15.07 13.65 26.03
C VAL A 54 -13.80 13.75 25.19
N LEU A 55 -13.51 12.74 24.37
CA LEU A 55 -12.38 12.75 23.43
C LEU A 55 -12.88 13.15 22.03
N ALA A 56 -12.39 14.26 21.50
CA ALA A 56 -12.73 14.75 20.17
C ALA A 56 -11.53 14.68 19.23
N ALA A 57 -11.69 14.05 18.07
CA ALA A 57 -10.65 13.96 17.03
C ALA A 57 -10.67 15.13 16.03
N SER A 58 -11.52 16.12 16.25
CA SER A 58 -11.67 17.33 15.42
C SER A 58 -12.33 18.40 16.29
N PRO A 59 -12.05 19.70 16.09
CA PRO A 59 -12.77 20.78 16.75
C PRO A 59 -14.08 21.17 16.04
N LYS A 60 -14.40 20.54 14.90
CA LYS A 60 -15.56 20.91 14.07
C LYS A 60 -16.87 20.32 14.60
N GLY A 61 -17.97 21.00 14.26
CA GLY A 61 -19.34 20.64 14.63
C GLY A 61 -19.72 21.10 16.04
N ASP A 62 -20.91 20.73 16.49
CA ASP A 62 -21.51 21.23 17.73
C ASP A 62 -21.04 20.48 18.99
N LEU A 63 -19.72 20.30 19.11
CA LEU A 63 -19.08 19.62 20.25
C LEU A 63 -19.39 20.24 21.61
N HIS A 64 -19.85 21.49 21.63
CA HIS A 64 -20.27 22.20 22.83
C HIS A 64 -21.56 21.62 23.46
N LEU A 65 -22.35 20.85 22.69
CA LEU A 65 -23.55 20.19 23.18
C LEU A 65 -23.24 18.97 24.07
N LEU A 66 -22.04 18.40 23.97
CA LEU A 66 -21.59 17.30 24.82
C LEU A 66 -21.18 17.83 26.20
N ARG A 67 -21.72 17.22 27.26
CA ARG A 67 -21.50 17.65 28.65
C ARG A 67 -20.36 16.85 29.29
N GLY A 68 -19.20 17.48 29.44
CA GLY A 68 -18.05 16.90 30.14
C GLY A 68 -16.72 17.62 29.80
N PRO A 69 -15.64 17.35 30.54
CA PRO A 69 -14.30 17.84 30.19
C PRO A 69 -13.86 17.34 28.81
N ARG A 70 -13.58 18.27 27.89
CA ARG A 70 -13.24 17.95 26.50
C ARG A 70 -11.73 17.88 26.28
N VAL A 71 -11.26 16.82 25.64
CA VAL A 71 -9.90 16.67 25.14
C VAL A 71 -9.93 16.72 23.63
N LEU A 72 -9.23 17.68 23.04
CA LEU A 72 -9.04 17.76 21.59
C LEU A 72 -7.76 17.02 21.20
N LEU A 73 -7.89 16.00 20.36
CA LEU A 73 -6.81 15.19 19.82
C LEU A 73 -6.40 15.71 18.43
N PRO A 74 -5.13 15.53 18.03
CA PRO A 74 -4.69 15.93 16.70
C PRO A 74 -5.34 15.06 15.62
N HIS A 75 -5.70 15.70 14.49
CA HIS A 75 -6.29 15.02 13.33
C HIS A 75 -5.25 14.94 12.20
N GLY A 76 -4.55 13.81 12.13
CA GLY A 76 -3.44 13.61 11.21
C GLY A 76 -2.14 14.30 11.66
N ALA A 77 -1.04 13.96 11.02
CA ALA A 77 0.27 14.45 11.40
C ALA A 77 0.52 15.87 10.90
N GLY A 78 1.08 16.76 11.72
CA GLY A 78 1.74 18.00 11.29
C GLY A 78 0.86 19.22 10.98
N TYR A 79 -0.48 19.11 10.97
CA TYR A 79 -1.38 20.24 10.65
C TYR A 79 -1.01 20.95 9.34
N ASN A 80 -0.94 20.17 8.27
CA ASN A 80 -0.38 20.60 6.97
C ASN A 80 -1.41 21.15 5.99
N LYS A 81 -2.70 20.88 6.20
CA LYS A 81 -3.75 21.13 5.21
C LYS A 81 -4.80 22.10 5.73
N SER A 82 -5.16 23.08 4.93
CA SER A 82 -6.37 23.88 5.06
C SER A 82 -7.40 23.43 4.01
N ILE A 83 -8.68 23.77 4.23
CA ILE A 83 -9.75 23.49 3.27
C ILE A 83 -10.23 24.84 2.73
N PRO A 84 -10.11 25.11 1.41
CA PRO A 84 -10.57 26.36 0.82
C PRO A 84 -12.04 26.62 1.13
N GLY A 85 -12.35 27.84 1.58
CA GLY A 85 -13.71 28.23 1.97
C GLY A 85 -14.12 27.83 3.39
N GLU A 86 -13.26 27.14 4.14
CA GLU A 86 -13.49 26.84 5.55
C GLU A 86 -12.51 27.57 6.49
N GLY A 87 -13.01 27.98 7.65
CA GLY A 87 -12.19 28.57 8.70
C GLY A 87 -11.52 29.88 8.27
N SER A 88 -10.28 30.08 8.71
CA SER A 88 -9.43 31.23 8.40
C SER A 88 -8.29 30.88 7.43
N GLY A 89 -8.36 29.72 6.76
CA GLY A 89 -7.28 29.20 5.93
C GLY A 89 -6.16 28.50 6.72
N SER A 90 -6.41 28.15 7.98
CA SER A 90 -5.50 27.36 8.82
C SER A 90 -5.92 25.89 8.87
N ALA A 91 -5.10 25.03 9.47
CA ALA A 91 -5.47 23.67 9.76
C ALA A 91 -6.54 23.66 10.86
N SER A 92 -7.60 22.87 10.71
CA SER A 92 -8.78 22.96 11.58
C SER A 92 -8.49 22.88 13.07
N GLY A 93 -7.58 21.99 13.49
CA GLY A 93 -7.15 21.85 14.88
C GLY A 93 -6.36 23.02 15.45
N LEU A 94 -5.88 23.95 14.62
CA LEU A 94 -5.16 25.16 15.00
C LEU A 94 -5.89 26.44 14.55
N ASP A 95 -7.11 26.31 14.03
CA ASP A 95 -7.84 27.44 13.46
C ASP A 95 -8.70 28.13 14.54
N PRO A 96 -8.48 29.43 14.83
CA PRO A 96 -9.27 30.14 15.83
C PRO A 96 -10.77 30.13 15.52
N VAL A 97 -11.18 30.09 14.24
CA VAL A 97 -12.60 30.05 13.87
C VAL A 97 -13.25 28.77 14.41
N HIS A 98 -12.56 27.63 14.32
CA HIS A 98 -13.10 26.36 14.81
C HIS A 98 -12.94 26.20 16.33
N LEU A 99 -11.85 26.73 16.90
CA LEU A 99 -11.60 26.66 18.33
C LEU A 99 -12.50 27.59 19.15
N HIS A 100 -12.97 28.71 18.57
CA HIS A 100 -13.88 29.65 19.21
C HIS A 100 -15.36 29.45 18.84
N ARG A 101 -15.68 28.55 17.89
CA ARG A 101 -17.06 28.33 17.38
C ARG A 101 -18.05 27.83 18.44
N SER A 102 -17.57 27.47 19.63
CA SER A 102 -18.42 27.04 20.74
C SER A 102 -19.23 28.18 21.39
N GLY A 103 -19.26 29.39 20.81
CA GLY A 103 -19.85 30.58 21.43
C GLY A 103 -18.91 31.15 22.50
N HIS A 104 -19.05 32.43 22.82
CA HIS A 104 -18.20 33.08 23.85
C HIS A 104 -18.33 32.44 25.24
N ASP A 105 -19.38 31.65 25.48
CA ASP A 105 -19.72 31.08 26.79
C ASP A 105 -19.37 29.60 26.97
N ALA A 106 -18.98 28.86 25.91
CA ALA A 106 -18.60 27.47 26.10
C ALA A 106 -17.16 27.34 26.63
N PRO A 107 -16.93 26.45 27.61
CA PRO A 107 -15.61 26.28 28.17
C PRO A 107 -14.62 25.77 27.11
N PRO A 108 -13.37 26.28 27.12
CA PRO A 108 -12.31 25.77 26.27
C PRO A 108 -12.06 24.29 26.57
N ALA A 109 -11.46 23.56 25.62
CA ALA A 109 -11.07 22.18 25.85
C ALA A 109 -10.19 22.09 27.10
N ALA A 110 -10.47 21.14 28.00
CA ALA A 110 -9.69 20.92 29.20
C ALA A 110 -8.23 20.54 28.88
N LEU A 111 -8.03 19.88 27.73
CA LEU A 111 -6.73 19.56 27.16
C LEU A 111 -6.76 19.68 25.65
N HIS A 112 -5.77 20.36 25.08
CA HIS A 112 -5.49 20.31 23.64
C HIS A 112 -4.21 19.50 23.41
N ALA A 113 -4.36 18.23 23.02
CA ALA A 113 -3.23 17.37 22.75
C ALA A 113 -2.63 17.71 21.38
N VAL A 114 -1.31 17.92 21.34
CA VAL A 114 -0.57 18.15 20.09
C VAL A 114 0.65 17.23 20.01
N ALA A 115 1.16 17.02 18.80
CA ALA A 115 2.24 16.09 18.53
C ALA A 115 3.65 16.72 18.62
N HIS A 116 3.77 18.05 18.48
CA HIS A 116 5.07 18.74 18.43
C HIS A 116 5.01 20.14 19.09
N PRO A 117 6.10 20.63 19.73
CA PRO A 117 6.14 21.96 20.35
C PRO A 117 5.76 23.11 19.41
N ASP A 118 6.17 23.06 18.14
CA ASP A 118 5.84 24.10 17.16
C ASP A 118 4.32 24.27 16.95
N GLN A 119 3.55 23.21 17.21
CA GLN A 119 2.09 23.27 17.11
C GLN A 119 1.50 24.05 18.28
N VAL A 120 2.13 24.00 19.47
CA VAL A 120 1.79 24.88 20.60
C VAL A 120 2.14 26.33 20.26
N ALA A 121 3.31 26.58 19.67
CA ALA A 121 3.71 27.93 19.27
C ALA A 121 2.76 28.53 18.22
N ARG A 122 2.39 27.74 17.19
CA ARG A 122 1.38 28.13 16.19
C ARG A 122 0.03 28.42 16.82
N LEU A 123 -0.40 27.59 17.78
CA LEU A 123 -1.65 27.79 18.50
C LEU A 123 -1.60 29.05 19.37
N ALA A 124 -0.51 29.32 20.07
CA ALA A 124 -0.34 30.49 20.93
C ALA A 124 -0.42 31.80 20.14
N ALA A 125 0.03 31.80 18.88
CA ALA A 125 -0.05 32.98 18.02
C ALA A 125 -1.49 33.36 17.60
N VAL A 126 -2.42 32.39 17.54
CA VAL A 126 -3.76 32.61 16.98
C VAL A 126 -4.90 32.37 17.99
N ALA A 127 -4.66 31.59 19.04
CA ALA A 127 -5.62 31.26 20.10
C ALA A 127 -4.91 31.03 21.46
N PRO A 128 -4.42 32.10 22.12
CA PRO A 128 -3.63 32.00 23.36
C PRO A 128 -4.31 31.18 24.48
N ARG A 129 -5.62 31.36 24.68
CA ARG A 129 -6.40 30.60 25.69
C ARG A 129 -6.43 29.10 25.41
N ALA A 130 -6.43 28.70 24.14
CA ALA A 130 -6.34 27.28 23.78
C ALA A 130 -4.92 26.74 24.00
N ALA A 131 -3.90 27.58 23.77
CA ALA A 131 -2.50 27.23 23.98
C ALA A 131 -2.13 27.02 25.46
N GLU A 132 -2.74 27.77 26.38
CA GLU A 132 -2.57 27.56 27.84
C GLU A 132 -2.93 26.13 28.29
N ARG A 133 -3.84 25.48 27.56
CA ARG A 133 -4.29 24.10 27.81
C ARG A 133 -3.69 23.09 26.84
N ALA A 134 -2.76 23.53 26.00
CA ALA A 134 -2.09 22.65 25.05
C ALA A 134 -0.94 21.91 25.69
N LYS A 135 -0.89 20.59 25.47
CA LYS A 135 0.24 19.76 25.90
C LYS A 135 0.78 18.97 24.72
N VAL A 136 2.10 18.97 24.58
CA VAL A 136 2.80 18.16 23.58
C VAL A 136 2.77 16.72 24.05
N ILE A 137 1.83 15.92 23.58
CA ILE A 137 1.68 14.50 23.93
C ILE A 137 2.59 13.64 23.05
N GLY A 138 2.79 14.03 21.79
CA GLY A 138 3.31 13.17 20.73
C GLY A 138 2.16 12.57 19.92
N ASP A 139 2.45 11.54 19.13
CA ASP A 139 1.47 10.93 18.22
C ASP A 139 1.33 9.41 18.48
N PRO A 140 0.19 8.96 19.06
CA PRO A 140 -0.07 7.54 19.30
C PRO A 140 -0.11 6.66 18.03
N THR A 141 -0.51 7.23 16.89
CA THR A 141 -0.49 6.51 15.61
C THR A 141 0.95 6.24 15.19
N LEU A 142 1.84 7.23 15.26
CA LEU A 142 3.27 7.02 15.00
C LEU A 142 3.88 5.98 15.95
N GLU A 143 3.53 6.03 17.24
CA GLU A 143 4.03 5.06 18.22
C GLU A 143 3.68 3.61 17.83
N ARG A 144 2.46 3.40 17.30
CA ARG A 144 2.03 2.11 16.76
C ARG A 144 2.81 1.68 15.52
N LEU A 145 3.11 2.61 14.61
CA LEU A 145 3.96 2.33 13.45
C LEU A 145 5.38 1.97 13.86
N LEU A 146 5.99 2.73 14.78
CA LEU A 146 7.34 2.48 15.28
C LEU A 146 7.45 1.13 15.99
N ALA A 147 6.45 0.76 16.79
CA ALA A 147 6.38 -0.56 17.41
C ALA A 147 6.22 -1.70 16.39
N SER A 148 5.61 -1.42 15.25
CA SER A 148 5.37 -2.40 14.17
C SER A 148 6.49 -2.42 13.11
N ARG A 149 7.53 -1.58 13.23
CA ARG A 149 8.56 -1.40 12.19
C ARG A 149 9.31 -2.69 11.86
N THR A 150 9.51 -3.56 12.85
CA THR A 150 10.22 -4.84 12.70
C THR A 150 9.39 -5.89 11.97
N LEU A 151 8.08 -5.65 11.80
CA LEU A 151 7.17 -6.51 11.04
C LEU A 151 7.24 -6.27 9.52
N ARG A 152 8.23 -5.50 9.05
CA ARG A 152 8.45 -5.21 7.64
C ARG A 152 8.40 -6.46 6.76
N GLU A 153 9.17 -7.49 7.10
CA GLU A 153 9.24 -8.73 6.31
C GLU A 153 7.93 -9.54 6.36
N PRO A 154 7.30 -9.76 7.53
CA PRO A 154 5.96 -10.31 7.60
C PRO A 154 4.92 -9.58 6.74
N PHE A 155 4.95 -8.24 6.71
CA PHE A 155 4.01 -7.46 5.88
C PHE A 155 4.29 -7.64 4.39
N ARG A 156 5.56 -7.67 3.96
CA ARG A 156 5.92 -7.98 2.57
C ARG A 156 5.51 -9.39 2.16
N ALA A 157 5.60 -10.36 3.08
CA ALA A 157 5.14 -11.72 2.84
C ALA A 157 3.61 -11.76 2.66
N ALA A 158 2.86 -11.08 3.53
CA ALA A 158 1.40 -10.96 3.42
C ALA A 158 0.94 -10.30 2.10
N LEU A 159 1.71 -9.32 1.60
CA LEU A 159 1.45 -8.65 0.31
C LEU A 159 1.84 -9.47 -0.92
N GLY A 160 2.57 -10.58 -0.75
CA GLY A 160 3.16 -11.32 -1.88
C GLY A 160 4.22 -10.50 -2.63
N THR A 161 4.92 -9.60 -1.95
CA THR A 161 5.93 -8.74 -2.59
C THR A 161 7.17 -9.53 -3.00
N GLY A 162 7.57 -10.50 -2.18
CA GLY A 162 8.79 -11.27 -2.41
C GLY A 162 10.01 -10.34 -2.56
N ALA A 163 10.79 -10.56 -3.62
CA ALA A 163 12.00 -9.79 -3.92
C ALA A 163 11.75 -8.50 -4.73
N ARG A 164 10.50 -8.21 -5.09
CA ARG A 164 10.12 -7.00 -5.83
C ARG A 164 10.25 -5.76 -4.96
N ARG A 165 10.44 -4.60 -5.58
CA ARG A 165 10.36 -3.30 -4.90
C ARG A 165 8.90 -2.90 -4.77
N LEU A 166 8.43 -2.67 -3.54
CA LEU A 166 7.09 -2.16 -3.28
C LEU A 166 7.11 -0.63 -3.36
N VAL A 167 6.45 -0.05 -4.36
CA VAL A 167 6.25 1.39 -4.50
C VAL A 167 4.83 1.72 -4.05
N ALA A 168 4.71 2.43 -2.94
CA ALA A 168 3.41 2.88 -2.44
C ALA A 168 3.07 4.26 -3.04
N LEU A 169 1.81 4.47 -3.38
CA LEU A 169 1.23 5.76 -3.71
C LEU A 169 0.35 6.18 -2.52
N ALA A 170 0.54 7.37 -1.98
CA ALA A 170 -0.34 7.94 -0.97
C ALA A 170 -1.07 9.15 -1.55
N SER A 171 -2.40 9.02 -1.67
CA SER A 171 -3.29 10.10 -2.10
C SER A 171 -4.04 10.65 -0.90
N THR A 172 -3.98 11.96 -0.69
CA THR A 172 -4.94 12.68 0.14
C THR A 172 -6.31 12.71 -0.53
N TRP A 173 -7.22 13.55 -0.03
CA TRP A 173 -8.56 13.77 -0.59
C TRP A 173 -8.74 15.23 -1.01
N GLY A 174 -9.77 15.49 -1.82
CA GLY A 174 -10.08 16.84 -2.30
C GLY A 174 -9.42 17.17 -3.64
N PRO A 175 -9.74 18.34 -4.23
CA PRO A 175 -9.39 18.68 -5.62
C PRO A 175 -7.89 18.65 -5.94
N GLU A 176 -7.01 18.83 -4.94
CA GLU A 176 -5.56 18.84 -5.14
C GLU A 176 -4.88 17.49 -4.86
N SER A 177 -5.64 16.44 -4.58
CA SER A 177 -5.11 15.10 -4.33
C SER A 177 -4.58 14.42 -5.60
N LEU A 178 -3.68 13.44 -5.41
CA LEU A 178 -3.11 12.62 -6.47
C LEU A 178 -4.22 12.02 -7.34
N LEU A 179 -5.19 11.33 -6.74
CA LEU A 179 -6.26 10.67 -7.49
C LEU A 179 -7.23 11.64 -8.19
N ARG A 180 -7.30 12.89 -7.76
CA ARG A 180 -8.15 13.91 -8.40
C ARG A 180 -7.43 14.62 -9.53
N ARG A 181 -6.14 14.92 -9.37
CA ARG A 181 -5.33 15.61 -10.39
C ARG A 181 -4.77 14.68 -11.46
N ASP A 182 -4.48 13.44 -11.10
CA ASP A 182 -3.91 12.46 -12.02
C ASP A 182 -4.41 11.03 -11.72
N PRO A 183 -5.71 10.76 -11.93
CA PRO A 183 -6.30 9.44 -11.70
C PRO A 183 -5.65 8.33 -12.52
N GLY A 184 -5.00 8.66 -13.65
CA GLY A 184 -4.35 7.70 -14.54
C GLY A 184 -2.94 7.29 -14.12
N LEU A 185 -2.31 8.01 -13.18
CA LEU A 185 -0.92 7.74 -12.76
C LEU A 185 -0.70 6.28 -12.29
N PRO A 186 -1.57 5.68 -11.44
CA PRO A 186 -1.38 4.29 -11.01
C PRO A 186 -1.34 3.30 -12.17
N ALA A 187 -2.22 3.47 -13.16
CA ALA A 187 -2.29 2.60 -14.33
C ALA A 187 -1.08 2.81 -15.26
N ARG A 188 -0.63 4.05 -15.47
CA ARG A 188 0.58 4.34 -16.27
C ARG A 188 1.83 3.76 -15.62
N LEU A 189 1.97 3.86 -14.30
CA LEU A 189 3.08 3.21 -13.59
C LEU A 189 3.03 1.69 -13.74
N ALA A 190 1.85 1.07 -13.63
CA ALA A 190 1.69 -0.36 -13.84
C ALA A 190 2.04 -0.79 -15.28
N ALA A 191 1.75 0.07 -16.26
CA ALA A 191 2.09 -0.13 -17.67
C ALA A 191 3.58 0.02 -17.98
N LEU A 192 4.36 0.67 -17.12
CA LEU A 192 5.78 0.99 -17.34
C LEU A 192 6.72 0.11 -16.52
N LEU A 193 6.36 -0.23 -15.29
CA LEU A 193 7.23 -0.95 -14.38
C LEU A 193 7.16 -2.47 -14.60
N PRO A 194 8.30 -3.16 -14.77
CA PRO A 194 8.32 -4.62 -14.88
C PRO A 194 7.74 -5.32 -13.65
N TYR A 195 6.77 -6.20 -13.86
CA TYR A 195 6.02 -6.90 -12.82
C TYR A 195 6.90 -7.77 -11.91
N ASP A 196 7.99 -8.30 -12.45
CA ASP A 196 8.98 -9.12 -11.72
C ASP A 196 9.93 -8.30 -10.85
N GLU A 197 9.97 -6.99 -11.04
CA GLU A 197 10.86 -6.07 -10.32
C GLU A 197 10.11 -5.16 -9.36
N PHE A 198 8.85 -4.86 -9.63
CA PHE A 198 8.06 -3.88 -8.89
C PHE A 198 6.68 -4.43 -8.51
N GLN A 199 6.18 -3.97 -7.37
CA GLN A 199 4.78 -4.08 -6.98
C GLN A 199 4.28 -2.68 -6.61
N LEU A 200 3.06 -2.35 -7.05
CA LEU A 200 2.42 -1.09 -6.69
C LEU A 200 1.42 -1.31 -5.57
N ALA A 201 1.32 -0.32 -4.67
CA ALA A 201 0.24 -0.23 -3.70
C ALA A 201 -0.31 1.19 -3.65
N LEU A 202 -1.61 1.34 -3.42
CA LEU A 202 -2.28 2.61 -3.23
C LEU A 202 -2.87 2.69 -1.82
N VAL A 203 -2.52 3.76 -1.12
CA VAL A 203 -3.13 4.24 0.11
C VAL A 203 -3.99 5.46 -0.26
N ALA A 204 -5.30 5.25 -0.38
CA ALA A 204 -6.25 6.33 -0.56
C ALA A 204 -6.72 6.85 0.80
N HIS A 205 -6.90 8.17 0.92
CA HIS A 205 -7.40 8.77 2.14
C HIS A 205 -8.81 8.26 2.47
N PRO A 206 -9.18 8.02 3.75
CA PRO A 206 -10.50 7.53 4.13
C PRO A 206 -11.66 8.33 3.52
N ASN A 207 -11.59 9.66 3.50
CA ASN A 207 -12.63 10.49 2.85
C ASN A 207 -12.85 10.19 1.36
N GLU A 208 -11.84 9.71 0.61
CA GLU A 208 -12.06 9.27 -0.78
C GLU A 208 -12.84 7.95 -0.85
N HIS A 209 -12.61 7.04 0.10
CA HIS A 209 -13.45 5.85 0.26
C HIS A 209 -14.88 6.22 0.59
N SER A 210 -15.09 7.18 1.51
CA SER A 210 -16.43 7.63 1.90
C SER A 210 -17.17 8.31 0.76
N ARG A 211 -16.45 9.09 -0.05
CA ARG A 211 -17.03 9.85 -1.16
C ARG A 211 -17.44 8.97 -2.34
N LEU A 212 -16.67 7.92 -2.65
CA LEU A 212 -16.89 7.06 -3.81
C LEU A 212 -17.56 5.73 -3.45
N GLY A 213 -17.37 5.25 -2.24
CA GLY A 213 -17.61 3.85 -1.89
C GLY A 213 -16.58 2.91 -2.52
N ALA A 214 -16.57 1.66 -2.05
CA ALA A 214 -15.61 0.65 -2.50
C ALA A 214 -15.79 0.28 -3.99
N TYR A 215 -17.04 0.24 -4.48
CA TYR A 215 -17.37 -0.14 -5.86
C TYR A 215 -16.80 0.87 -6.87
N GLU A 216 -17.20 2.14 -6.77
CA GLU A 216 -16.78 3.18 -7.72
C GLU A 216 -15.26 3.44 -7.64
N LEU A 217 -14.67 3.35 -6.45
CA LEU A 217 -13.22 3.44 -6.31
C LEU A 217 -12.51 2.28 -7.04
N ALA A 218 -13.02 1.05 -6.94
CA ALA A 218 -12.48 -0.09 -7.65
C ALA A 218 -12.64 0.05 -9.17
N GLU A 219 -13.79 0.50 -9.66
CA GLU A 219 -14.04 0.73 -11.10
C GLU A 219 -13.09 1.79 -11.67
N ARG A 220 -12.89 2.91 -10.96
CA ARG A 220 -11.95 3.97 -11.39
C ARG A 220 -10.50 3.51 -11.41
N LEU A 221 -10.15 2.56 -10.54
CA LEU A 221 -8.80 1.99 -10.44
C LEU A 221 -8.66 0.67 -11.20
N ALA A 222 -9.70 0.21 -11.92
CA ALA A 222 -9.76 -1.12 -12.50
C ALA A 222 -8.53 -1.48 -13.35
N PRO A 223 -7.99 -0.60 -14.21
CA PRO A 223 -6.77 -0.92 -14.95
C PRO A 223 -5.57 -1.22 -14.04
N ALA A 224 -5.34 -0.44 -12.99
CA ALA A 224 -4.24 -0.64 -12.06
C ALA A 224 -4.47 -1.87 -11.15
N LEU A 225 -5.71 -2.11 -10.71
CA LEU A 225 -6.05 -3.28 -9.90
C LEU A 225 -5.93 -4.59 -10.70
N ALA A 226 -6.35 -4.60 -11.96
CA ALA A 226 -6.15 -5.73 -12.88
C ALA A 226 -4.66 -6.00 -13.14
N ALA A 227 -3.82 -4.96 -13.10
CA ALA A 227 -2.37 -5.06 -13.16
C ALA A 227 -1.70 -5.64 -11.89
N GLY A 228 -2.49 -5.92 -10.84
CA GLY A 228 -2.01 -6.45 -9.57
C GLY A 228 -1.58 -5.39 -8.56
N MET A 229 -2.03 -4.14 -8.70
CA MET A 229 -1.85 -3.12 -7.66
C MET A 229 -2.64 -3.49 -6.40
N VAL A 230 -1.99 -3.34 -5.24
CA VAL A 230 -2.64 -3.47 -3.92
C VAL A 230 -3.43 -2.19 -3.63
N LEU A 231 -4.70 -2.30 -3.25
CA LEU A 231 -5.45 -1.19 -2.66
C LEU A 231 -5.57 -1.43 -1.16
N ALA A 232 -4.87 -0.61 -0.37
CA ALA A 232 -4.90 -0.73 1.08
C ALA A 232 -6.30 -0.36 1.61
N ARG A 233 -6.81 -1.13 2.58
CA ARG A 233 -8.02 -0.69 3.28
C ARG A 233 -7.76 0.58 4.10
N PRO A 234 -8.75 1.48 4.21
CA PRO A 234 -8.57 2.77 4.88
C PRO A 234 -8.33 2.63 6.40
N HIS A 235 -8.69 1.50 7.00
CA HIS A 235 -8.50 1.24 8.42
C HIS A 235 -7.30 0.30 8.64
N GLU A 236 -6.29 0.83 9.34
CA GLU A 236 -5.07 0.15 9.82
C GLU A 236 -4.10 -0.37 8.74
N GLU A 237 -4.58 -0.95 7.64
CA GLU A 237 -3.73 -1.58 6.61
C GLU A 237 -2.81 -0.60 5.89
N TRP A 238 -3.25 0.66 5.72
CA TRP A 238 -2.43 1.71 5.11
C TRP A 238 -1.06 1.84 5.78
N ALA A 239 -1.02 1.76 7.11
CA ALA A 239 0.20 1.92 7.88
C ALA A 239 1.13 0.73 7.68
N SER A 240 0.59 -0.49 7.61
CA SER A 240 1.36 -1.70 7.32
C SER A 240 1.96 -1.67 5.92
N VAL A 241 1.22 -1.16 4.93
CA VAL A 241 1.71 -0.94 3.55
C VAL A 241 2.87 0.06 3.54
N LEU A 242 2.77 1.18 4.27
CA LEU A 242 3.86 2.14 4.37
C LEU A 242 5.12 1.53 5.03
N VAL A 243 4.96 0.77 6.12
CA VAL A 243 6.09 0.03 6.73
C VAL A 243 6.72 -0.94 5.73
N ALA A 244 5.91 -1.57 4.87
CA ALA A 244 6.34 -2.52 3.84
C ALA A 244 6.91 -1.87 2.56
N ALA A 245 6.77 -0.57 2.34
CA ALA A 245 7.15 0.07 1.08
C ALA A 245 8.65 0.39 0.98
N ASP A 246 9.24 0.19 -0.20
CA ASP A 246 10.62 0.53 -0.54
C ASP A 246 10.76 2.00 -0.98
N ALA A 247 9.71 2.57 -1.58
CA ALA A 247 9.60 3.98 -1.93
C ALA A 247 8.15 4.46 -1.81
N LEU A 248 7.97 5.77 -1.61
CA LEU A 248 6.66 6.41 -1.54
C LEU A 248 6.52 7.51 -2.61
N ILE A 249 5.43 7.47 -3.37
CA ILE A 249 4.95 8.57 -4.21
C ILE A 249 3.81 9.25 -3.45
N THR A 250 3.86 10.56 -3.24
CA THR A 250 2.87 11.25 -2.42
C THR A 250 2.50 12.64 -2.94
N ASP A 251 1.27 13.06 -2.68
CA ASP A 251 0.83 14.44 -2.81
C ASP A 251 1.15 15.23 -1.53
N HIS A 252 0.22 16.06 -1.03
CA HIS A 252 0.38 16.85 0.19
C HIS A 252 -0.23 16.19 1.44
N GLY A 253 -0.58 14.90 1.38
CA GLY A 253 -1.14 14.14 2.49
C GLY A 253 -0.12 13.83 3.61
N SER A 254 -0.56 13.89 4.88
CA SER A 254 0.30 13.65 6.04
C SER A 254 0.81 12.21 6.20
N ALA A 255 0.29 11.26 5.42
CA ALA A 255 0.73 9.86 5.42
C ALA A 255 2.24 9.73 5.14
N ALA A 256 2.80 10.64 4.33
CA ALA A 256 4.22 10.67 4.03
C ALA A 256 5.11 10.94 5.25
N LEU A 257 4.65 11.75 6.21
CA LEU A 257 5.41 12.01 7.44
C LEU A 257 5.55 10.75 8.28
N TYR A 258 4.51 9.93 8.36
CA TYR A 258 4.56 8.64 9.05
C TYR A 258 5.55 7.68 8.39
N TYR A 259 5.53 7.59 7.05
CA TYR A 259 6.51 6.80 6.29
C TYR A 259 7.95 7.23 6.60
N CYS A 260 8.21 8.55 6.55
CA CYS A 260 9.51 9.14 6.83
C CYS A 260 9.98 8.94 8.29
N ALA A 261 9.04 8.85 9.23
CA ALA A 261 9.34 8.67 10.65
C ALA A 261 9.73 7.23 10.98
N VAL A 262 9.21 6.24 10.23
CA VAL A 262 9.51 4.82 10.44
C VAL A 262 10.92 4.47 9.98
N GLU A 263 11.29 4.88 8.78
CA GLU A 263 12.59 4.61 8.16
C GLU A 263 12.90 5.68 7.11
N ASP A 264 14.18 6.02 6.94
CA ASP A 264 14.60 7.01 5.94
C ASP A 264 14.71 6.35 4.55
N ARG A 265 13.57 6.27 3.86
CA ARG A 265 13.45 5.66 2.53
C ARG A 265 12.99 6.70 1.48
N PRO A 266 13.22 6.44 0.19
CA PRO A 266 12.88 7.38 -0.88
C PRO A 266 11.43 7.85 -0.86
N VAL A 267 11.25 9.17 -0.92
CA VAL A 267 9.96 9.83 -1.14
C VAL A 267 10.05 10.67 -2.40
N VAL A 268 9.01 10.61 -3.22
CA VAL A 268 8.86 11.36 -4.46
C VAL A 268 7.51 12.09 -4.42
N SER A 269 7.53 13.39 -4.73
CA SER A 269 6.32 14.20 -4.76
C SER A 269 5.64 14.17 -6.13
N VAL A 270 4.31 14.12 -6.15
CA VAL A 270 3.47 14.45 -7.33
C VAL A 270 2.67 15.73 -7.10
N TRP A 271 2.92 16.45 -6.01
CA TRP A 271 2.20 17.68 -5.70
C TRP A 271 2.66 18.81 -6.62
N ARG A 272 1.70 19.46 -7.28
CA ARG A 272 1.94 20.50 -8.31
C ARG A 272 1.57 21.91 -7.83
N GLY A 273 1.69 22.18 -6.53
CA GLY A 273 1.25 23.45 -5.95
C GLY A 273 -0.25 23.49 -5.67
N GLY A 274 -0.73 24.58 -5.08
CA GLY A 274 -2.13 24.76 -4.75
C GLY A 274 -2.35 25.48 -3.41
N ALA A 275 -3.61 25.66 -3.03
CA ALA A 275 -3.99 26.43 -1.85
C ALA A 275 -4.23 25.56 -0.61
N GLU A 276 -4.28 24.24 -0.74
CA GLU A 276 -4.57 23.34 0.39
C GLU A 276 -3.37 23.13 1.31
N LEU A 277 -2.14 23.20 0.79
CA LEU A 277 -0.92 23.02 1.58
C LEU A 277 -0.57 24.31 2.33
N ILE A 278 -0.41 24.21 3.65
CA ILE A 278 -0.04 25.33 4.51
C ILE A 278 1.47 25.58 4.42
N PRO A 279 1.92 26.79 4.04
CA PRO A 279 3.34 27.14 4.01
C PRO A 279 4.01 27.00 5.37
N GLY A 280 5.25 26.51 5.38
CA GLY A 280 6.04 26.27 6.60
C GLY A 280 5.57 25.07 7.43
N SER A 281 4.57 24.31 6.97
CA SER A 281 4.18 23.06 7.60
C SER A 281 5.23 21.95 7.38
N PRO A 282 5.24 20.88 8.20
CA PRO A 282 6.14 19.74 7.97
C PRO A 282 6.04 19.12 6.58
N MET A 283 4.84 19.03 5.98
CA MET A 283 4.70 18.57 4.60
C MET A 283 5.27 19.57 3.59
N ASP A 284 5.10 20.88 3.79
CA ASP A 284 5.72 21.89 2.91
C ASP A 284 7.27 21.78 2.92
N ALA A 285 7.84 21.58 4.11
CA ALA A 285 9.27 21.32 4.25
C ALA A 285 9.72 20.01 3.57
N LEU A 286 8.89 18.95 3.61
CA LEU A 286 9.17 17.70 2.90
C LEU A 286 9.12 17.89 1.38
N LEU A 287 8.00 18.41 0.87
CA LEU A 287 7.71 18.49 -0.56
C LEU A 287 8.62 19.45 -1.30
N SER A 288 9.13 20.49 -0.62
CA SER A 288 10.11 21.43 -1.19
C SER A 288 11.51 20.83 -1.37
N ARG A 289 11.81 19.68 -0.77
CA ARG A 289 13.17 19.10 -0.74
C ARG A 289 13.27 17.72 -1.40
N VAL A 290 12.16 17.02 -1.59
CA VAL A 290 12.13 15.72 -2.28
C VAL A 290 12.00 15.88 -3.79
N PRO A 291 12.49 14.92 -4.59
CA PRO A 291 12.30 14.93 -6.05
C PRO A 291 10.82 14.96 -6.43
N ARG A 292 10.50 15.63 -7.55
CA ARG A 292 9.15 15.69 -8.12
C ARG A 292 9.03 14.75 -9.31
N LEU A 293 7.92 14.02 -9.40
CA LEU A 293 7.59 13.14 -10.51
C LEU A 293 6.71 13.88 -11.51
N GLU A 294 7.29 14.32 -12.62
CA GLU A 294 6.54 14.98 -13.70
C GLU A 294 5.84 13.96 -14.59
N ARG A 295 6.56 12.91 -14.96
CA ARG A 295 6.09 11.84 -15.83
C ARG A 295 6.38 10.50 -15.18
N ALA A 296 5.58 9.50 -15.50
CA ALA A 296 5.65 8.19 -14.85
C ALA A 296 6.98 7.46 -15.17
N GLU A 297 7.55 7.75 -16.33
CA GLU A 297 8.82 7.21 -16.84
C GLU A 297 10.02 7.65 -16.00
N ASP A 298 9.93 8.79 -15.34
CA ASP A 298 11.02 9.39 -14.57
C ASP A 298 11.15 8.81 -13.15
N LEU A 299 10.28 7.85 -12.77
CA LEU A 299 10.22 7.32 -11.40
C LEU A 299 11.56 6.75 -10.91
N ALA A 300 12.25 5.97 -11.74
CA ALA A 300 13.52 5.36 -11.36
C ALA A 300 14.62 6.42 -11.12
N GLU A 301 14.60 7.52 -11.86
CA GLU A 301 15.49 8.65 -11.65
C GLU A 301 15.11 9.42 -10.39
N ALA A 302 13.82 9.74 -10.22
CA ALA A 302 13.32 10.46 -9.06
C ALA A 302 13.61 9.72 -7.74
N VAL A 303 13.45 8.39 -7.71
CA VAL A 303 13.78 7.56 -6.54
C VAL A 303 15.28 7.62 -6.24
N ARG A 304 16.15 7.57 -7.27
CA ARG A 304 17.62 7.67 -7.09
C ARG A 304 18.07 9.08 -6.68
N ALA A 305 17.33 10.11 -7.08
CA ALA A 305 17.62 11.50 -6.73
C ALA A 305 17.25 11.86 -5.28
N TYR A 306 16.51 10.99 -4.56
CA TYR A 306 16.17 11.22 -3.17
C TYR A 306 17.43 11.32 -2.31
N ARG A 307 17.53 12.39 -1.53
CA ARG A 307 18.65 12.62 -0.59
C ARG A 307 18.28 12.07 0.79
N PRO A 308 19.00 11.04 1.29
CA PRO A 308 18.80 10.54 2.65
C PRO A 308 18.86 11.67 3.69
N GLY A 309 18.01 11.58 4.72
CA GLY A 309 17.86 12.57 5.79
C GLY A 309 16.68 13.52 5.57
N THR A 310 16.32 13.82 4.31
CA THR A 310 15.27 14.79 3.97
C THR A 310 13.92 14.44 4.62
N GLY A 311 13.48 13.18 4.49
CA GLY A 311 12.25 12.71 5.11
C GLY A 311 12.30 12.76 6.64
N ARG A 312 13.43 12.34 7.22
CA ARG A 312 13.63 12.31 8.68
C ARG A 312 13.53 13.70 9.30
N GLU A 313 14.05 14.73 8.64
CA GLU A 313 13.94 16.12 9.11
C GLU A 313 12.48 16.59 9.16
N ALA A 314 11.72 16.37 8.09
CA ALA A 314 10.30 16.72 8.05
C ALA A 314 9.49 15.94 9.10
N ALA A 315 9.77 14.65 9.28
CA ALA A 315 9.15 13.84 10.32
C ALA A 315 9.45 14.37 11.74
N ARG A 316 10.67 14.84 12.02
CA ARG A 316 11.01 15.46 13.32
C ARG A 316 10.20 16.71 13.59
N ALA A 317 9.95 17.54 12.58
CA ALA A 317 9.10 18.74 12.70
C ALA A 317 7.61 18.40 12.94
N ALA A 318 7.19 17.17 12.62
CA ALA A 318 5.83 16.71 12.85
C ALA A 318 5.63 16.01 14.20
N PHE A 319 6.67 15.35 14.73
CA PHE A 319 6.53 14.38 15.83
C PHE A 319 7.59 14.53 16.93
N ALA A 320 7.15 14.95 18.12
CA ALA A 320 7.93 14.90 19.35
C ALA A 320 7.60 13.64 20.19
N HIS A 321 8.43 13.37 21.20
CA HIS A 321 8.22 12.31 22.20
C HIS A 321 7.91 10.91 21.62
N GLN A 322 8.51 10.56 20.47
CA GLN A 322 8.34 9.27 19.81
C GLN A 322 8.56 8.10 20.80
N GLY A 323 7.63 7.15 20.82
CA GLY A 323 7.67 6.00 21.74
C GLY A 323 7.14 6.26 23.16
N ARG A 324 6.61 7.45 23.45
CA ARG A 324 6.07 7.81 24.77
C ARG A 324 4.68 8.47 24.73
N ALA A 325 4.08 8.60 23.55
CA ALA A 325 2.87 9.37 23.35
C ALA A 325 1.68 8.78 24.09
N LEU A 326 1.51 7.46 24.07
CA LEU A 326 0.43 6.78 24.79
C LEU A 326 0.55 6.89 26.29
N ASN A 327 1.75 6.74 26.85
CA ASN A 327 1.98 6.91 28.28
C ASN A 327 1.71 8.34 28.73
N ARG A 328 2.17 9.33 27.95
CA ARG A 328 1.89 10.75 28.23
C ARG A 328 0.41 11.06 28.12
N LEU A 329 -0.27 10.54 27.10
CA LEU A 329 -1.72 10.67 26.96
C LEU A 329 -2.43 10.06 28.17
N ARG A 330 -2.05 8.84 28.55
CA ARG A 330 -2.61 8.14 29.72
C ARG A 330 -2.50 9.00 30.99
N THR A 331 -1.33 9.54 31.30
CA THR A 331 -1.15 10.42 32.46
C THR A 331 -2.14 11.58 32.48
N GLU A 332 -2.32 12.24 31.34
CA GLU A 332 -3.21 13.40 31.23
C GLU A 332 -4.70 13.03 31.29
N LEU A 333 -5.10 11.95 30.62
CA LEU A 333 -6.50 11.51 30.65
C LEU A 333 -6.92 11.03 32.06
N TYR A 334 -6.04 10.31 32.77
CA TYR A 334 -6.32 9.84 34.13
C TYR A 334 -6.36 10.98 35.15
N ALA A 335 -5.50 11.99 34.98
CA ALA A 335 -5.55 13.20 35.81
C ALA A 335 -6.88 13.94 35.63
N LEU A 336 -7.39 14.06 34.40
CA LEU A 336 -8.70 14.66 34.14
C LEU A 336 -9.86 13.85 34.70
N LEU A 337 -9.75 12.52 34.72
CA LEU A 337 -10.73 11.62 35.33
C LEU A 337 -10.66 11.59 36.86
N GLY A 338 -9.62 12.15 37.48
CA GLY A 338 -9.39 12.03 38.93
C GLY A 338 -9.09 10.59 39.38
N LEU A 339 -8.55 9.76 38.48
CA LEU A 339 -8.27 8.35 38.74
C LEU A 339 -6.76 8.07 38.68
N ALA A 340 -6.28 7.14 39.51
CA ALA A 340 -4.96 6.55 39.32
C ALA A 340 -5.01 5.51 38.17
N PRO A 341 -4.03 5.52 37.24
CA PRO A 341 -3.97 4.50 36.19
C PRO A 341 -3.66 3.12 36.76
N PRO A 342 -4.23 2.03 36.22
CA PRO A 342 -3.86 0.67 36.61
C PRO A 342 -2.34 0.45 36.47
N PRO A 343 -1.73 -0.32 37.38
CA PRO A 343 -0.28 -0.50 37.41
C PRO A 343 0.27 -1.20 36.16
N HIS A 344 -0.53 -2.05 35.52
CA HIS A 344 -0.13 -2.79 34.32
C HIS A 344 -0.75 -2.16 33.06
N ALA A 345 0.07 -1.43 32.30
CA ALA A 345 -0.33 -1.00 30.96
C ALA A 345 -0.43 -2.21 30.03
N ARG A 346 -1.49 -2.31 29.24
CA ARG A 346 -1.54 -3.33 28.18
C ARG A 346 -0.46 -3.04 27.13
N PRO A 347 0.15 -4.08 26.54
CA PRO A 347 1.09 -3.89 25.45
C PRO A 347 0.41 -3.19 24.28
N LEU A 348 1.19 -2.39 23.56
CA LEU A 348 0.71 -1.70 22.37
C LEU A 348 0.26 -2.71 21.32
N ARG A 349 -0.97 -2.54 20.81
CA ARG A 349 -1.48 -3.35 19.70
C ARG A 349 -0.71 -3.01 18.43
N LEU A 350 0.02 -3.98 17.88
CA LEU A 350 0.74 -3.83 16.62
C LEU A 350 -0.21 -3.66 15.42
N LEU A 351 0.32 -3.24 14.28
CA LEU A 351 -0.44 -3.14 13.04
C LEU A 351 -0.80 -4.53 12.49
N PRO A 352 -1.98 -4.69 11.85
CA PRO A 352 -2.39 -5.96 11.27
C PRO A 352 -1.60 -6.26 9.99
N ALA A 353 -1.55 -7.54 9.59
CA ALA A 353 -1.05 -7.91 8.28
C ALA A 353 -1.94 -7.30 7.17
N PRO A 354 -1.36 -6.63 6.15
CA PRO A 354 -2.12 -6.09 5.03
C PRO A 354 -2.59 -7.21 4.09
N ARG A 355 -3.67 -6.97 3.36
CA ARG A 355 -4.15 -7.93 2.35
C ARG A 355 -3.31 -7.83 1.06
N PRO A 356 -3.07 -8.96 0.35
CA PRO A 356 -2.43 -8.94 -0.96
C PRO A 356 -3.34 -8.28 -2.00
N ALA A 357 -2.81 -8.11 -3.21
CA ALA A 357 -3.60 -7.65 -4.34
C ALA A 357 -4.79 -8.59 -4.59
N ALA A 358 -5.97 -8.02 -4.83
CA ALA A 358 -7.19 -8.80 -5.07
C ALA A 358 -7.13 -9.60 -6.38
N ARG A 359 -6.26 -9.19 -7.31
CA ARG A 359 -6.04 -9.84 -8.61
C ARG A 359 -4.54 -9.95 -8.86
N THR A 360 -4.16 -10.98 -9.60
CA THR A 360 -2.82 -11.15 -10.16
C THR A 360 -2.94 -11.11 -11.68
N PRO A 361 -2.14 -10.32 -12.40
CA PRO A 361 -2.18 -10.30 -13.86
C PRO A 361 -1.83 -11.69 -14.42
N LEU A 362 -2.66 -12.16 -15.35
CA LEU A 362 -2.53 -13.47 -16.01
C LEU A 362 -1.99 -13.36 -17.44
N ALA A 363 -1.76 -12.14 -17.93
CA ALA A 363 -1.23 -11.88 -19.25
C ALA A 363 -0.22 -10.75 -19.19
N PHE A 364 0.90 -10.91 -19.90
CA PHE A 364 2.01 -9.98 -19.91
C PHE A 364 2.50 -9.71 -21.33
N ASP A 365 2.66 -8.44 -21.66
CA ASP A 365 3.53 -8.01 -22.74
C ASP A 365 4.97 -8.18 -22.27
N VAL A 366 5.75 -8.95 -23.05
CA VAL A 366 7.11 -9.34 -22.66
C VAL A 366 8.13 -8.76 -23.62
N ASP A 367 9.02 -7.92 -23.10
CA ASP A 367 10.26 -7.57 -23.78
C ASP A 367 11.34 -8.58 -23.40
N ALA A 368 11.94 -9.20 -24.40
CA ALA A 368 12.97 -10.22 -24.24
C ALA A 368 14.18 -9.93 -25.14
N GLU A 369 15.29 -9.48 -24.54
CA GLU A 369 16.53 -9.18 -25.24
C GLU A 369 17.52 -10.34 -25.07
N VAL A 370 17.93 -10.96 -26.17
CA VAL A 370 18.85 -12.11 -26.17
C VAL A 370 20.28 -11.64 -26.49
N ALA A 371 21.23 -11.97 -25.61
CA ALA A 371 22.66 -11.72 -25.77
C ALA A 371 23.45 -12.99 -25.42
N GLY A 372 23.76 -13.81 -26.43
CA GLY A 372 24.34 -15.14 -26.23
C GLY A 372 23.40 -16.03 -25.43
N ASP A 373 23.87 -16.55 -24.29
CA ASP A 373 23.07 -17.37 -23.38
C ASP A 373 22.35 -16.56 -22.29
N ALA A 374 22.49 -15.22 -22.28
CA ALA A 374 21.73 -14.35 -21.39
C ALA A 374 20.48 -13.79 -22.09
N VAL A 375 19.36 -13.79 -21.37
CA VAL A 375 18.10 -13.19 -21.82
C VAL A 375 17.57 -12.25 -20.76
N ARG A 376 17.52 -10.95 -21.07
CA ARG A 376 16.86 -9.97 -20.22
C ARG A 376 15.36 -9.99 -20.51
N VAL A 377 14.56 -10.17 -19.47
CA VAL A 377 13.10 -10.26 -19.56
C VAL A 377 12.48 -9.16 -18.73
N ALA A 378 11.60 -8.37 -19.34
CA ALA A 378 10.73 -7.42 -18.65
C ALA A 378 9.27 -7.74 -19.01
N ARG A 379 8.50 -8.18 -18.02
CA ARG A 379 7.06 -8.47 -18.18
C ARG A 379 6.24 -7.31 -17.65
N ARG A 380 5.33 -6.79 -18.47
CA ARG A 380 4.37 -5.74 -18.06
C ARG A 380 2.94 -6.25 -18.27
N PRO A 381 1.99 -5.98 -17.36
CA PRO A 381 0.62 -6.45 -17.51
C PRO A 381 0.02 -6.04 -18.85
N ALA A 382 -0.57 -7.01 -19.56
CA ALA A 382 -1.01 -6.82 -20.93
C ALA A 382 -2.13 -5.78 -21.06
N GLY A 383 -2.14 -5.04 -22.18
CA GLY A 383 -3.24 -4.13 -22.54
C GLY A 383 -3.22 -2.76 -21.84
N LEU A 384 -2.18 -2.45 -21.06
CA LEU A 384 -1.99 -1.13 -20.44
C LEU A 384 -0.91 -0.29 -21.14
N GLY A 385 0.07 -0.94 -21.76
CA GLY A 385 1.22 -0.30 -22.40
C GLY A 385 1.35 -0.66 -23.87
N VAL A 386 2.56 -0.43 -24.41
CA VAL A 386 2.91 -0.88 -25.75
C VAL A 386 3.11 -2.39 -25.77
N PRO A 387 2.74 -3.08 -26.88
CA PRO A 387 3.05 -4.49 -27.04
C PRO A 387 4.55 -4.76 -26.96
N GLY A 388 4.93 -5.85 -26.29
CA GLY A 388 6.32 -6.32 -26.22
C GLY A 388 6.70 -7.19 -27.42
N HIS A 389 7.84 -7.88 -27.31
CA HIS A 389 8.30 -8.86 -28.30
C HIS A 389 7.33 -10.05 -28.45
N HIS A 390 6.72 -10.50 -27.35
CA HIS A 390 5.64 -11.50 -27.37
C HIS A 390 4.67 -11.31 -26.22
N LEU A 391 3.45 -11.85 -26.38
CA LEU A 391 2.46 -11.94 -25.32
C LEU A 391 2.61 -13.29 -24.59
N ALA A 392 2.81 -13.26 -23.28
CA ALA A 392 2.81 -14.44 -22.41
C ALA A 392 1.49 -14.50 -21.62
N VAL A 393 0.72 -15.57 -21.79
CA VAL A 393 -0.63 -15.69 -21.21
C VAL A 393 -0.76 -16.98 -20.42
N GLU A 394 -1.34 -16.88 -19.24
CA GLU A 394 -1.78 -18.03 -18.46
C GLU A 394 -3.08 -18.58 -19.03
N HIS A 395 -3.11 -19.88 -19.31
CA HIS A 395 -4.29 -20.56 -19.80
C HIS A 395 -5.39 -20.53 -18.74
N GLY A 396 -6.62 -20.20 -19.16
CA GLY A 396 -7.71 -19.89 -18.24
C GLY A 396 -7.75 -18.43 -17.79
N ALA A 397 -6.87 -17.55 -18.29
CA ALA A 397 -7.04 -16.10 -18.15
C ALA A 397 -8.42 -15.66 -18.66
N GLU A 398 -8.98 -14.61 -18.05
CA GLU A 398 -10.34 -14.10 -18.29
C GLU A 398 -10.63 -13.72 -19.77
N SER A 399 -9.61 -13.65 -20.63
CA SER A 399 -9.74 -13.27 -22.04
C SER A 399 -9.20 -14.35 -22.99
N GLU A 400 -10.11 -15.09 -23.61
CA GLU A 400 -9.82 -16.02 -24.71
C GLU A 400 -9.15 -15.32 -25.91
N ARG A 401 -9.43 -14.02 -26.11
CA ARG A 401 -8.75 -13.20 -27.13
C ARG A 401 -7.25 -13.07 -26.87
N LEU A 402 -6.85 -12.88 -25.61
CA LEU A 402 -5.43 -12.83 -25.24
C LEU A 402 -4.78 -14.19 -25.45
N ALA A 403 -5.42 -15.28 -25.04
CA ALA A 403 -4.91 -16.65 -25.26
C ALA A 403 -4.67 -16.95 -26.75
N ARG A 404 -5.57 -16.53 -27.64
CA ARG A 404 -5.41 -16.67 -29.10
C ARG A 404 -4.28 -15.85 -29.70
N SER A 405 -3.92 -14.74 -29.05
CA SER A 405 -2.84 -13.84 -29.49
C SER A 405 -1.51 -14.12 -28.79
N ALA A 406 -1.48 -15.07 -27.85
CA ALA A 406 -0.30 -15.40 -27.07
C ALA A 406 0.82 -15.93 -27.97
N GLY A 407 2.04 -15.39 -27.84
CA GLY A 407 3.24 -16.02 -28.39
C GLY A 407 3.68 -17.21 -27.53
N LEU A 408 3.46 -17.08 -26.21
CA LEU A 408 3.69 -18.09 -25.20
C LEU A 408 2.42 -18.28 -24.37
N LEU A 409 1.87 -19.50 -24.37
CA LEU A 409 0.77 -19.89 -23.49
C LEU A 409 1.31 -20.81 -22.40
N TYR A 410 1.05 -20.52 -21.14
CA TYR A 410 1.51 -21.35 -20.04
C TYR A 410 0.38 -21.72 -19.10
N ARG A 411 0.56 -22.76 -18.29
CA ARG A 411 -0.32 -23.04 -17.15
C ARG A 411 0.52 -23.43 -15.95
N ARG A 412 0.03 -23.08 -14.76
CA ARG A 412 0.53 -23.65 -13.52
C ARG A 412 -0.29 -24.88 -13.14
N ALA A 413 0.31 -25.76 -12.35
CA ALA A 413 -0.38 -26.90 -11.79
C ALA A 413 -1.63 -26.45 -11.03
N LEU A 414 -2.76 -27.10 -11.31
CA LEU A 414 -4.00 -26.81 -10.61
C LEU A 414 -3.92 -27.36 -9.16
N PRO A 415 -4.61 -26.72 -8.19
CA PRO A 415 -4.79 -27.32 -6.87
C PRO A 415 -5.41 -28.71 -6.98
N ALA A 416 -5.05 -29.62 -6.07
CA ALA A 416 -5.62 -30.96 -6.06
C ALA A 416 -7.16 -30.86 -6.00
N PRO A 417 -7.89 -31.50 -6.93
CA PRO A 417 -9.34 -31.42 -6.94
C PRO A 417 -9.92 -32.04 -5.66
N ALA A 418 -10.97 -31.42 -5.12
CA ALA A 418 -11.69 -31.95 -3.95
C ALA A 418 -12.54 -33.20 -4.27
N ALA A 419 -12.65 -33.57 -5.55
CA ALA A 419 -13.43 -34.71 -6.01
C ALA A 419 -12.66 -36.04 -5.84
N HIS A 420 -13.41 -37.10 -5.51
CA HIS A 420 -12.88 -38.45 -5.28
C HIS A 420 -12.40 -39.17 -6.57
N SER A 421 -12.73 -38.63 -7.75
CA SER A 421 -12.21 -39.04 -9.05
C SER A 421 -11.95 -37.81 -9.91
N GLY A 422 -10.90 -37.84 -10.73
CA GLY A 422 -10.48 -36.71 -11.55
C GLY A 422 -9.81 -37.14 -12.84
N VAL A 423 -9.91 -36.29 -13.85
CA VAL A 423 -9.16 -36.40 -15.11
C VAL A 423 -8.14 -35.26 -15.11
N ALA A 424 -6.89 -35.58 -15.41
CA ALA A 424 -5.82 -34.60 -15.55
C ALA A 424 -5.12 -34.79 -16.90
N TRP A 425 -4.59 -33.70 -17.45
CA TRP A 425 -3.70 -33.79 -18.60
C TRP A 425 -2.32 -34.22 -18.13
N THR A 426 -1.60 -34.99 -18.95
CA THR A 426 -0.14 -35.03 -18.86
C THR A 426 0.43 -33.68 -19.31
N ALA A 427 1.60 -33.31 -18.80
CA ALA A 427 2.27 -32.05 -19.13
C ALA A 427 2.41 -31.83 -20.64
N ASP A 428 2.91 -32.86 -21.33
CA ASP A 428 3.14 -32.84 -22.77
C ASP A 428 1.83 -33.02 -23.57
N GLY A 429 0.86 -33.77 -23.03
CA GLY A 429 -0.49 -33.87 -23.57
C GLY A 429 -1.20 -32.52 -23.61
N TRP A 430 -1.19 -31.79 -22.49
CA TRP A 430 -1.73 -30.43 -22.44
C TRP A 430 -0.98 -29.48 -23.38
N ALA A 431 0.36 -29.52 -23.39
CA ALA A 431 1.14 -28.62 -24.25
C ALA A 431 0.85 -28.83 -25.74
N ARG A 432 0.65 -30.09 -26.18
CA ARG A 432 0.17 -30.38 -27.55
C ARG A 432 -1.24 -29.88 -27.78
N HIS A 433 -2.16 -30.12 -26.84
CA HIS A 433 -3.53 -29.65 -26.94
C HIS A 433 -3.59 -28.13 -27.08
N ALA A 434 -2.86 -27.39 -26.24
CA ALA A 434 -2.71 -25.94 -26.30
C ALA A 434 -2.20 -25.47 -27.68
N LEU A 435 -1.13 -26.07 -28.21
CA LEU A 435 -0.64 -25.75 -29.55
C LEU A 435 -1.63 -26.17 -30.65
N SER A 436 -2.51 -27.15 -30.44
CA SER A 436 -3.53 -27.46 -31.43
C SER A 436 -4.67 -26.42 -31.41
N ALA A 437 -5.16 -26.12 -30.21
CA ALA A 437 -6.29 -25.21 -29.99
C ALA A 437 -5.97 -23.74 -30.28
N TYR A 438 -4.71 -23.32 -30.13
CA TYR A 438 -4.26 -21.94 -30.33
C TYR A 438 -3.19 -21.84 -31.43
N PRO A 439 -3.57 -21.79 -32.73
CA PRO A 439 -2.63 -21.77 -33.85
C PRO A 439 -1.59 -20.63 -33.82
N GLY A 440 -1.98 -19.46 -33.30
CA GLY A 440 -1.08 -18.30 -33.13
C GLY A 440 0.01 -18.49 -32.06
N CYS A 441 -0.22 -19.41 -31.12
CA CYS A 441 0.74 -19.72 -30.06
C CYS A 441 1.95 -20.49 -30.62
N ARG A 442 3.16 -19.98 -30.38
CA ARG A 442 4.41 -20.65 -30.77
C ARG A 442 4.92 -21.60 -29.71
N THR A 443 4.67 -21.31 -28.43
CA THR A 443 5.20 -22.08 -27.31
C THR A 443 4.16 -22.33 -26.24
N ALA A 444 3.98 -23.59 -25.85
CA ALA A 444 3.14 -24.00 -24.74
C ALA A 444 3.99 -24.50 -23.58
N VAL A 445 3.69 -24.06 -22.34
CA VAL A 445 4.46 -24.40 -21.14
C VAL A 445 3.59 -24.91 -19.99
N ALA A 446 3.83 -26.13 -19.52
CA ALA A 446 3.25 -26.68 -18.31
C ALA A 446 4.23 -26.50 -17.15
N ILE A 447 3.88 -25.69 -16.14
CA ILE A 447 4.67 -25.51 -14.92
C ILE A 447 4.16 -26.50 -13.87
N LEU A 448 4.98 -27.49 -13.52
CA LEU A 448 4.65 -28.59 -12.63
C LEU A 448 4.76 -28.19 -11.15
N PRO A 449 4.15 -28.94 -10.20
CA PRO A 449 4.22 -28.63 -8.76
C PRO A 449 5.66 -28.58 -8.23
N SER A 450 6.56 -29.36 -8.84
CA SER A 450 7.99 -29.38 -8.51
C SER A 450 8.76 -28.11 -8.90
N GLY A 451 8.12 -27.19 -9.65
CA GLY A 451 8.73 -26.01 -10.25
C GLY A 451 9.42 -26.29 -11.59
N LEU A 452 9.41 -27.53 -12.08
CA LEU A 452 9.89 -27.88 -13.42
C LEU A 452 8.90 -27.34 -14.46
N GLY A 453 9.41 -26.66 -15.48
CA GLY A 453 8.62 -26.25 -16.64
C GLY A 453 8.84 -27.19 -17.81
N LEU A 454 7.76 -27.76 -18.33
CA LEU A 454 7.77 -28.54 -19.56
C LEU A 454 7.29 -27.69 -20.73
N LEU A 455 8.11 -27.55 -21.75
CA LEU A 455 7.93 -26.62 -22.86
C LEU A 455 7.87 -27.36 -24.19
N ARG A 456 6.87 -27.03 -25.00
CA ARG A 456 6.83 -27.39 -26.43
C ARG A 456 6.86 -26.13 -27.27
N ILE A 457 7.65 -26.17 -28.34
CA ILE A 457 7.75 -25.09 -29.31
C ILE A 457 7.45 -25.63 -30.72
N ARG A 458 6.68 -24.88 -31.50
CA ARG A 458 6.40 -25.26 -32.89
C ARG A 458 7.70 -25.32 -33.70
N GLY A 459 7.77 -26.28 -34.61
CA GLY A 459 8.95 -26.50 -35.45
C GLY A 459 10.06 -27.34 -34.81
N ARG A 460 9.95 -27.71 -33.53
CA ARG A 460 10.85 -28.68 -32.89
C ARG A 460 10.10 -29.97 -32.55
N ALA A 461 10.77 -31.10 -32.74
CA ALA A 461 10.18 -32.43 -32.55
C ALA A 461 9.97 -32.77 -31.07
N HIS A 462 10.95 -32.42 -30.22
CA HIS A 462 10.99 -32.83 -28.81
C HIS A 462 10.43 -31.75 -27.88
N ALA A 463 9.86 -32.20 -26.75
CA ALA A 463 9.60 -31.33 -25.62
C ALA A 463 10.91 -31.06 -24.84
N TYR A 464 10.97 -29.91 -24.19
CA TYR A 464 12.09 -29.50 -23.35
C TYR A 464 11.62 -29.35 -21.90
N ALA A 465 12.51 -29.66 -20.97
CA ALA A 465 12.34 -29.37 -19.56
C ALA A 465 13.27 -28.22 -19.17
N PHE A 466 12.77 -27.28 -18.38
CA PHE A 466 13.59 -26.24 -17.78
C PHE A 466 13.34 -26.11 -16.27
N ARG A 467 14.38 -25.75 -15.53
CA ARG A 467 14.31 -25.47 -14.10
C ARG A 467 15.07 -24.19 -13.80
N VAL A 468 14.45 -23.30 -13.04
CA VAL A 468 15.09 -22.07 -12.56
C VAL A 468 15.78 -22.39 -11.25
N GLU A 469 17.08 -22.14 -11.18
CA GLU A 469 17.85 -22.29 -9.95
C GLU A 469 17.56 -21.11 -9.02
N PRO A 470 17.26 -21.35 -7.74
CA PRO A 470 17.14 -20.28 -6.77
C PRO A 470 18.51 -19.62 -6.54
N ARG A 471 18.49 -18.34 -6.17
CA ARG A 471 19.70 -17.56 -5.90
C ARG A 471 19.81 -17.24 -4.42
N GLY A 472 21.02 -17.32 -3.87
CA GLY A 472 21.35 -16.76 -2.56
C GLY A 472 21.61 -15.24 -2.65
N GLU A 473 20.95 -14.43 -1.83
CA GLU A 473 21.13 -12.98 -1.77
C GLU A 473 21.00 -12.51 -0.32
N GLY A 474 22.09 -11.99 0.28
CA GLY A 474 22.06 -11.44 1.64
C GLY A 474 21.55 -12.43 2.71
N GLY A 475 21.89 -13.71 2.60
CA GLY A 475 21.41 -14.77 3.50
C GLY A 475 19.98 -15.25 3.23
N ARG A 476 19.34 -14.78 2.15
CA ARG A 476 17.99 -15.18 1.72
C ARG A 476 18.05 -16.02 0.46
N ILE A 477 16.99 -16.80 0.22
CA ILE A 477 16.78 -17.53 -1.03
C ILE A 477 15.75 -16.76 -1.86
N VAL A 478 16.17 -16.31 -3.03
CA VAL A 478 15.33 -15.61 -4.00
C VAL A 478 14.96 -16.57 -5.14
N ARG A 479 13.68 -16.58 -5.50
CA ARG A 479 13.13 -17.38 -6.60
C ARG A 479 12.50 -16.45 -7.63
N ALA A 480 12.75 -16.71 -8.91
CA ALA A 480 12.01 -16.07 -10.00
C ALA A 480 10.69 -16.81 -10.25
N ASP A 481 9.70 -16.10 -10.83
CA ASP A 481 8.50 -16.74 -11.35
C ASP A 481 8.89 -17.65 -12.54
N PRO A 482 8.57 -18.97 -12.51
CA PRO A 482 8.86 -19.86 -13.64
C PRO A 482 8.26 -19.39 -14.97
N ALA A 483 7.17 -18.61 -14.96
CA ALA A 483 6.60 -18.04 -16.18
C ALA A 483 7.48 -16.92 -16.80
N ALA A 484 8.25 -16.19 -15.99
CA ALA A 484 9.25 -15.24 -16.50
C ALA A 484 10.40 -16.00 -17.18
N ALA A 485 10.90 -17.05 -16.54
CA ALA A 485 11.94 -17.91 -17.11
C ALA A 485 11.45 -18.66 -18.36
N ALA A 486 10.17 -19.05 -18.42
CA ALA A 486 9.56 -19.62 -19.63
C ALA A 486 9.68 -18.68 -20.83
N SER A 487 9.47 -17.37 -20.60
CA SER A 487 9.65 -16.35 -21.62
C SER A 487 11.12 -16.18 -22.05
N ALA A 488 12.06 -16.27 -21.10
CA ALA A 488 13.49 -16.28 -21.41
C ALA A 488 13.88 -17.47 -22.30
N VAL A 489 13.45 -18.68 -21.92
CA VAL A 489 13.69 -19.92 -22.70
C VAL A 489 13.04 -19.85 -24.08
N HIS A 490 11.82 -19.31 -24.17
CA HIS A 490 11.12 -19.09 -25.44
C HIS A 490 11.93 -18.19 -26.38
N ALA A 491 12.34 -17.01 -25.92
CA ALA A 491 13.12 -16.08 -26.72
C ALA A 491 14.48 -16.69 -27.12
N TRP A 492 15.16 -17.36 -26.19
CA TRP A 492 16.44 -18.02 -26.47
C TRP A 492 16.33 -19.12 -27.52
N LEU A 493 15.31 -19.99 -27.42
CA LEU A 493 15.08 -21.09 -28.37
C LEU A 493 14.71 -20.60 -29.78
N LEU A 494 14.03 -19.45 -29.88
CA LEU A 494 13.71 -18.80 -31.15
C LEU A 494 14.95 -18.16 -31.78
N ALA A 495 15.79 -17.50 -30.99
CA ALA A 495 17.07 -16.93 -31.45
C ALA A 495 18.06 -18.02 -31.91
N HIS A 496 18.01 -19.21 -31.29
CA HIS A 496 18.90 -20.33 -31.57
C HIS A 496 18.19 -21.50 -32.28
N ARG A 497 17.29 -21.19 -33.24
CA ARG A 497 16.44 -22.20 -33.91
C ARG A 497 17.22 -23.35 -34.56
N ASP A 498 18.41 -23.07 -35.07
CA ASP A 498 19.26 -24.01 -35.81
C ASP A 498 20.24 -24.78 -34.90
N ARG A 499 20.27 -24.45 -33.60
CA ARG A 499 21.14 -25.11 -32.61
C ARG A 499 20.43 -26.33 -32.01
N PRO A 500 21.01 -27.55 -32.10
CA PRO A 500 20.55 -28.67 -31.30
C PRO A 500 20.80 -28.38 -29.82
N VAL A 501 19.79 -28.63 -28.99
CA VAL A 501 19.84 -28.35 -27.54
C VAL A 501 19.87 -29.68 -26.81
N THR A 502 21.05 -30.05 -26.28
CA THR A 502 21.24 -31.22 -25.40
C THR A 502 21.11 -30.81 -23.95
N THR A 503 22.00 -29.96 -23.46
CA THR A 503 21.88 -29.28 -22.17
C THR A 503 22.42 -27.87 -22.35
N ALA A 504 21.65 -26.87 -21.93
CA ALA A 504 22.02 -25.47 -21.98
C ALA A 504 21.75 -24.80 -20.63
N ARG A 505 22.59 -23.84 -20.28
CA ARG A 505 22.40 -22.96 -19.12
C ARG A 505 22.05 -21.58 -19.66
N VAL A 506 20.80 -21.17 -19.51
CA VAL A 506 20.31 -19.86 -19.96
C VAL A 506 20.24 -18.95 -18.75
N SER A 507 20.84 -17.77 -18.83
CA SER A 507 20.78 -16.76 -17.77
C SER A 507 19.55 -15.88 -17.97
N CYS A 508 18.52 -16.07 -17.14
CA CYS A 508 17.32 -15.22 -17.14
C CYS A 508 17.56 -13.98 -16.26
N VAL A 509 17.62 -12.81 -16.88
CA VAL A 509 17.89 -11.53 -16.19
C VAL A 509 16.58 -10.78 -15.98
N LEU A 510 16.20 -10.57 -14.72
CA LEU A 510 15.02 -9.83 -14.28
C LEU A 510 15.52 -8.61 -13.48
N GLY A 511 15.49 -7.43 -14.11
CA GLY A 511 16.09 -6.21 -13.55
C GLY A 511 17.59 -6.33 -13.34
N ASP A 512 18.01 -6.23 -12.09
CA ASP A 512 19.37 -6.38 -11.60
C ASP A 512 19.72 -7.81 -11.17
N ARG A 513 18.75 -8.74 -11.21
CA ARG A 513 18.95 -10.14 -10.82
C ARG A 513 19.12 -11.03 -12.03
N SER A 514 20.03 -11.99 -11.91
CA SER A 514 20.26 -13.04 -12.88
C SER A 514 20.00 -14.40 -12.23
N PHE A 515 19.21 -15.23 -12.90
CA PHE A 515 18.83 -16.58 -12.49
C PHE A 515 19.28 -17.58 -13.53
N ASP A 516 19.94 -18.64 -13.11
CA ASP A 516 20.31 -19.72 -13.99
C ASP A 516 19.10 -20.59 -14.30
N VAL A 517 18.89 -20.86 -15.59
CA VAL A 517 17.85 -21.74 -16.10
C VAL A 517 18.51 -22.92 -16.80
N LEU A 518 18.43 -24.08 -16.18
CA LEU A 518 18.90 -25.32 -16.79
C LEU A 518 17.84 -25.80 -17.79
N LEU A 519 18.21 -25.94 -19.06
CA LEU A 519 17.35 -26.37 -20.16
C LEU A 519 17.90 -27.64 -20.80
N ARG A 520 17.04 -28.64 -21.02
CA ARG A 520 17.38 -29.90 -21.70
C ARG A 520 16.16 -30.55 -22.35
N PRO A 521 16.29 -31.55 -23.23
CA PRO A 521 15.18 -32.41 -23.61
C PRO A 521 14.47 -32.97 -22.37
N ALA A 522 13.14 -33.03 -22.44
CA ALA A 522 12.32 -33.59 -21.38
C ALA A 522 12.46 -35.12 -21.35
N ALA A 523 12.55 -35.69 -20.16
CA ALA A 523 12.53 -37.13 -19.97
C ALA A 523 11.09 -37.68 -20.08
N PRO A 524 10.90 -38.95 -20.44
CA PRO A 524 9.56 -39.54 -20.59
C PRO A 524 8.70 -39.39 -19.33
N GLU A 525 9.27 -39.60 -18.14
CA GLU A 525 8.55 -39.43 -16.88
C GLU A 525 8.04 -38.00 -16.66
N GLU A 526 8.81 -36.99 -17.06
CA GLU A 526 8.43 -35.57 -16.94
C GLU A 526 7.32 -35.21 -17.93
N THR A 527 7.34 -35.81 -19.12
CA THR A 527 6.27 -35.61 -20.12
C THR A 527 4.93 -36.19 -19.68
N ALA A 528 4.97 -37.24 -18.84
CA ALA A 528 3.80 -37.96 -18.34
C ALA A 528 3.26 -37.39 -17.01
N GLU A 529 3.97 -36.49 -16.34
CA GLU A 529 3.51 -35.88 -15.08
C GLU A 529 2.21 -35.10 -15.27
N ALA A 530 1.30 -35.18 -14.30
CA ALA A 530 0.00 -34.51 -14.37
C ALA A 530 0.13 -33.00 -14.13
N VAL A 531 -0.65 -32.20 -14.88
CA VAL A 531 -0.69 -30.73 -14.76
C VAL A 531 -2.10 -30.17 -14.68
#